data_AF-A0A947WPW8-F1
#
_entry.id   AF-A0A947WPW8-F1
#
_cell.length_a   1.000
_cell.length_b   1.000
_cell.length_c   1.000
_cell.angle_alpha   90.00
_cell.angle_beta   90.00
_cell.angle_gamma   90.00
#
_symmetry.space_group_name_H-M   'P 1'
#
loop_
_entity.id
_entity.type
_entity.pdbx_description
1 polymer ?
#
loop_
_entity_poly.entity_id
_entity_poly.type
_entity_poly.pdbx_seq_one_letter_code
_entity_poly.pdbx_strand_id
1 'polypeptide(L)'
;MQNFERQQPEGKDGNKDLKWVSSCPLCATEYAPEEARIVSEKEGAFLVYTNCKKCGSSVIATLIANQMGISSVGLITDLTYDDVVKFKDCDSISTDDILNVYEFFQKKESVKALIAG
;
A
#
# COMPACT_ATOMS: atom_id res chain seq x y z
N MET A 1 33.34 -10.24 5.13
CA MET A 1 32.91 -9.21 4.15
C MET A 1 32.80 -9.88 2.80
N GLN A 2 31.59 -10.25 2.40
CA GLN A 2 31.30 -10.72 1.05
C GLN A 2 30.09 -9.92 0.55
N ASN A 3 30.25 -9.43 -0.68
CA ASN A 3 29.44 -8.41 -1.32
C ASN A 3 28.01 -8.92 -1.58
N PHE A 4 27.00 -8.24 -1.05
CA PHE A 4 25.60 -8.48 -1.39
C PHE A 4 25.27 -7.58 -2.59
N GLU A 5 25.55 -8.09 -3.78
CA GLU A 5 25.26 -7.42 -5.04
C GLU A 5 23.75 -7.20 -5.20
N ARG A 6 23.41 -6.00 -5.66
CA ARG A 6 22.10 -5.51 -6.07
C ARG A 6 21.28 -6.59 -6.78
N GLN A 7 20.21 -7.08 -6.15
CA GLN A 7 19.17 -7.83 -6.84
C GLN A 7 17.89 -6.99 -6.85
N GLN A 8 17.72 -6.26 -7.95
CA GLN A 8 16.39 -5.93 -8.45
C GLN A 8 15.67 -7.26 -8.70
N PRO A 9 14.37 -7.42 -8.39
CA PRO A 9 13.66 -8.62 -8.77
C PRO A 9 13.38 -8.52 -10.28
N GLU A 10 14.33 -9.03 -11.06
CA GLU A 10 14.12 -9.31 -12.47
C GLU A 10 13.05 -10.41 -12.56
N GLY A 11 11.86 -10.02 -13.04
CA GLY A 11 10.84 -10.98 -13.40
C GLY A 11 11.35 -11.89 -14.51
N LYS A 12 11.59 -13.16 -14.17
CA LYS A 12 11.58 -14.31 -15.08
C LYS A 12 11.56 -15.59 -14.25
N ASP A 13 10.51 -16.38 -14.48
CA ASP A 13 10.35 -17.79 -14.13
C ASP A 13 10.36 -18.19 -12.63
N GLY A 14 9.15 -18.31 -12.08
CA GLY A 14 8.79 -19.56 -11.41
C GLY A 14 9.06 -19.74 -9.92
N ASN A 15 9.12 -18.67 -9.11
CA ASN A 15 9.05 -18.85 -7.66
C ASN A 15 7.58 -19.12 -7.24
N LYS A 16 7.26 -20.40 -7.07
CA LYS A 16 5.93 -20.92 -6.70
C LYS A 16 5.44 -20.49 -5.32
N ASP A 17 6.27 -19.78 -4.54
CA ASP A 17 6.00 -19.52 -3.13
C ASP A 17 5.52 -18.09 -2.82
N LEU A 18 5.46 -17.19 -3.80
CA LEU A 18 4.80 -15.88 -3.63
C LEU A 18 3.35 -15.91 -4.18
N LYS A 19 2.50 -16.81 -3.67
CA LYS A 19 1.05 -16.76 -3.95
C LYS A 19 0.38 -15.69 -3.07
N TRP A 20 0.69 -14.42 -3.35
CA TRP A 20 -0.04 -13.28 -2.80
C TRP A 20 -1.04 -12.77 -3.83
N VAL A 21 -2.24 -12.39 -3.35
CA VAL A 21 -3.38 -11.74 -4.06
C VAL A 21 -3.14 -11.67 -5.56
N SER A 22 -3.22 -12.83 -6.22
CA SER A 22 -3.04 -12.92 -7.67
C SER A 22 -4.26 -12.41 -8.41
N SER A 23 -5.34 -12.06 -7.69
CA SER A 23 -6.61 -11.61 -8.23
C SER A 23 -7.18 -10.44 -7.43
N CYS A 24 -7.78 -9.49 -8.13
CA CYS A 24 -8.50 -8.37 -7.54
C CYS A 24 -9.65 -8.86 -6.63
N PRO A 25 -9.71 -8.42 -5.36
CA PRO A 25 -10.74 -8.86 -4.42
C PRO A 25 -12.15 -8.34 -4.76
N LEU A 26 -12.27 -7.37 -5.66
CA LEU A 26 -13.57 -6.81 -6.07
C LEU A 26 -14.15 -7.45 -7.33
N CYS A 27 -13.30 -7.73 -8.33
CA CYS A 27 -13.76 -8.19 -9.64
C CYS A 27 -13.12 -9.50 -10.11
N ALA A 28 -12.36 -10.16 -9.22
CA ALA A 28 -11.68 -11.44 -9.43
C ALA A 28 -10.70 -11.47 -10.62
N THR A 29 -10.38 -10.33 -11.21
CA THR A 29 -9.45 -10.26 -12.34
C THR A 29 -8.03 -10.49 -11.86
N GLU A 30 -7.32 -11.38 -12.54
CA GLU A 30 -5.93 -11.65 -12.20
C GLU A 30 -5.07 -10.42 -12.43
N TYR A 31 -4.18 -10.14 -11.48
CA TYR A 31 -3.20 -9.08 -11.63
C TYR A 31 -2.04 -9.57 -12.48
N ALA A 32 -1.59 -8.74 -13.41
CA ALA A 32 -0.32 -9.01 -14.08
C ALA A 32 0.85 -8.74 -13.10
N PRO A 33 1.95 -9.50 -13.14
CA PRO A 33 3.08 -9.29 -12.24
C PRO A 33 3.63 -7.86 -12.21
N GLU A 34 3.60 -7.17 -13.35
CA GLU A 34 4.01 -5.77 -13.49
C GLU A 34 3.06 -4.75 -12.83
N GLU A 35 1.86 -5.16 -12.40
CA GLU A 35 0.86 -4.31 -11.75
C GLU A 35 1.11 -4.16 -10.25
N ALA A 36 1.91 -5.05 -9.66
CA ALA A 36 2.33 -4.97 -8.26
C ALA A 36 3.63 -4.16 -8.14
N ARG A 37 3.60 -3.12 -7.31
CA ARG A 37 4.74 -2.24 -7.03
C ARG A 37 5.13 -2.34 -5.58
N ILE A 38 6.39 -2.67 -5.31
CA ILE A 38 6.95 -2.55 -3.96
C ILE A 38 7.08 -1.05 -3.64
N VAL A 39 6.44 -0.63 -2.56
CA VAL A 39 6.48 0.73 -2.03
C VAL A 39 7.64 0.87 -1.04
N SER A 40 7.82 -0.13 -0.18
CA SER A 40 8.93 -0.16 0.79
C SER A 40 9.21 -1.58 1.27
N GLU A 41 10.41 -1.79 1.78
CA GLU A 41 10.84 -3.03 2.42
C GLU A 41 11.48 -2.71 3.77
N LYS A 42 11.12 -3.45 4.82
CA LYS A 42 11.72 -3.34 6.16
C LYS A 42 11.68 -4.69 6.88
N GLU A 43 12.82 -5.19 7.30
CA GLU A 43 12.94 -6.38 8.19
C GLU A 43 12.17 -7.63 7.68
N GLY A 44 12.20 -7.89 6.37
CA GLY A 44 11.46 -9.02 5.78
C GLY A 44 9.96 -8.78 5.61
N ALA A 45 9.50 -7.53 5.82
CA ALA A 45 8.18 -7.06 5.48
C ALA A 45 8.22 -6.17 4.22
N PHE A 46 7.30 -6.40 3.28
CA PHE A 46 7.17 -5.69 2.01
C PHE A 46 5.82 -4.97 1.97
N LEU A 47 5.83 -3.65 1.80
CA LEU A 47 4.62 -2.91 1.47
C LEU A 47 4.46 -2.89 -0.05
N VAL A 48 3.32 -3.38 -0.54
CA VAL A 48 3.02 -3.52 -1.96
C VAL A 48 1.76 -2.75 -2.29
N TYR A 49 1.80 -2.04 -3.40
CA TYR A 49 0.66 -1.35 -4.00
C TYR A 49 0.31 -2.02 -5.33
N THR A 50 -0.98 -2.26 -5.55
CA THR A 50 -1.49 -2.78 -6.81
C THR A 50 -2.75 -2.03 -7.23
N ASN A 51 -2.86 -1.67 -8.50
CA ASN A 51 -4.07 -1.07 -9.07
C ASN A 51 -4.69 -2.01 -10.12
N CYS A 52 -5.98 -2.30 -9.99
CA CYS A 52 -6.68 -3.15 -10.95
C CYS A 52 -7.05 -2.37 -12.20
N LYS A 53 -6.46 -2.70 -13.35
CA LYS A 53 -6.78 -2.04 -14.62
C LYS A 53 -8.22 -2.28 -15.11
N LYS A 54 -8.94 -3.27 -14.57
CA LYS A 54 -10.32 -3.58 -14.96
C LYS A 54 -11.35 -2.74 -14.21
N CYS A 55 -11.30 -2.69 -12.88
CA CYS A 55 -12.29 -1.97 -12.07
C CYS A 55 -11.75 -0.69 -11.41
N GLY A 56 -10.45 -0.40 -11.56
CA GLY A 56 -9.80 0.80 -11.04
C GLY A 56 -9.48 0.78 -9.54
N SER A 57 -9.91 -0.23 -8.79
CA SER A 57 -9.64 -0.31 -7.35
C SER A 57 -8.16 -0.53 -7.06
N SER A 58 -7.68 0.07 -5.97
CA SER A 58 -6.33 -0.15 -5.48
C SER A 58 -6.33 -1.09 -4.27
N VAL A 59 -5.24 -1.82 -4.09
CA VAL A 59 -4.95 -2.61 -2.90
C VAL A 59 -3.58 -2.21 -2.37
N ILE A 60 -3.50 -1.95 -1.07
CA ILE A 60 -2.24 -1.85 -0.34
C ILE A 60 -2.11 -3.12 0.51
N ALA A 61 -0.93 -3.72 0.51
CA ALA A 61 -0.69 -5.03 1.08
C ALA A 61 0.67 -5.07 1.81
N THR A 62 0.71 -5.60 3.03
CA THR A 62 1.96 -5.77 3.80
C THR A 62 2.33 -7.24 3.89
N LEU A 63 3.31 -7.68 3.10
CA LEU A 63 3.78 -9.06 3.07
C LEU A 63 4.86 -9.31 4.09
N ILE A 64 4.69 -10.32 4.94
CA ILE A 64 5.71 -10.71 5.91
C ILE A 64 6.14 -12.14 5.60
N ALA A 65 7.41 -12.31 5.21
CA ALA A 65 7.99 -13.62 4.97
C ALA A 65 8.75 -14.09 6.21
N ASN A 66 8.44 -15.28 6.71
CA ASN A 66 9.16 -15.93 7.80
C ASN A 66 9.40 -17.42 7.51
N GLN A 67 10.06 -18.13 8.43
CA GLN A 67 10.40 -19.55 8.26
C GLN A 67 9.17 -20.47 8.10
N MET A 68 7.98 -20.02 8.54
CA MET A 68 6.73 -20.78 8.43
C MET A 68 5.94 -20.46 7.16
N GLY A 69 6.38 -19.48 6.36
CA GLY A 69 5.72 -19.08 5.11
C GLY A 69 5.53 -17.57 5.01
N ILE A 70 4.63 -17.14 4.13
CA ILE A 70 4.29 -15.74 3.90
C ILE A 70 2.91 -15.46 4.48
N SER A 71 2.82 -14.47 5.38
CA SER A 71 1.55 -13.97 5.89
C SER A 71 1.20 -12.63 5.25
N SER A 72 -0.10 -12.38 5.13
CA SER A 72 -0.62 -11.26 4.36
C SER A 72 -1.72 -10.47 5.05
N VAL A 73 -1.61 -9.13 5.01
CA VAL A 73 -2.72 -8.22 5.33
C VAL A 73 -2.83 -7.21 4.19
N GLY A 74 -4.04 -7.05 3.67
CA GLY A 74 -4.32 -6.12 2.59
C GLY A 74 -5.57 -5.28 2.85
N LEU A 75 -5.58 -4.07 2.30
CA LEU A 75 -6.65 -3.11 2.37
C LEU A 75 -7.05 -2.69 0.95
N ILE A 76 -8.34 -2.75 0.65
CA ILE A 76 -8.90 -2.13 -0.55
C ILE A 76 -9.01 -0.64 -0.29
N THR A 77 -8.54 0.17 -1.22
CA THR A 77 -8.43 1.62 -1.05
C THR A 77 -8.57 2.34 -2.38
N ASP A 78 -8.86 3.63 -2.31
CA ASP A 78 -8.85 4.59 -3.40
C ASP A 78 -7.50 5.31 -3.55
N LEU A 79 -6.56 5.10 -2.61
CA LEU A 79 -5.23 5.73 -2.67
C LEU A 79 -4.50 5.39 -3.98
N THR A 80 -3.82 6.38 -4.52
CA THR A 80 -2.87 6.22 -5.64
C THR A 80 -1.51 5.77 -5.11
N TYR A 81 -0.64 5.29 -6.00
CA TYR A 81 0.74 4.95 -5.62
C TYR A 81 1.45 6.13 -4.93
N ASP A 82 1.28 7.34 -5.47
CA ASP A 82 1.93 8.55 -4.96
C ASP A 82 1.38 8.93 -3.57
N ASP A 83 0.09 8.72 -3.32
CA ASP A 83 -0.48 8.91 -1.99
C ASP A 83 0.15 7.95 -0.97
N VAL A 84 0.31 6.67 -1.33
CA VAL A 84 0.93 5.70 -0.43
C VAL A 84 2.38 6.07 -0.15
N VAL A 85 3.14 6.49 -1.17
CA VAL A 85 4.52 6.97 -0.98
C VAL A 85 4.56 8.20 -0.07
N LYS A 86 3.61 9.12 -0.20
CA LYS A 86 3.50 10.33 0.63
C LYS A 86 3.18 10.01 2.08
N PHE A 87 2.26 9.08 2.33
CA PHE A 87 1.70 8.85 3.67
C PHE A 87 2.31 7.65 4.43
N LYS A 88 3.11 6.78 3.79
CA LYS A 88 3.66 5.57 4.42
C LYS A 88 4.52 5.82 5.66
N ASP A 89 5.15 6.99 5.73
CA ASP A 89 6.03 7.38 6.84
C ASP A 89 5.39 8.47 7.72
N CYS A 90 4.10 8.78 7.52
CA CYS A 90 3.38 9.71 8.38
C CYS A 90 3.11 9.08 9.75
N ASP A 91 3.06 9.94 10.77
CA ASP A 91 2.71 9.53 12.12
C ASP A 91 1.27 8.99 12.15
N SER A 92 1.02 8.08 13.09
CA SER A 92 -0.33 7.58 13.34
C SER A 92 -1.25 8.73 13.75
N ILE A 93 -2.44 8.76 13.16
CA ILE A 93 -3.48 9.73 13.54
C ILE A 93 -3.87 9.47 15.01
N SER A 94 -3.73 10.51 15.84
CA SER A 94 -4.09 10.49 17.25
C SER A 94 -5.54 10.91 17.49
N THR A 95 -6.07 10.64 18.68
CA THR A 95 -7.40 11.13 19.08
C THR A 95 -7.48 12.65 19.05
N ASP A 96 -6.39 13.35 19.43
CA ASP A 96 -6.34 14.81 19.43
C ASP A 96 -6.43 15.37 18.01
N ASP A 97 -5.83 14.70 17.02
CA ASP A 97 -5.98 15.09 15.60
C ASP A 97 -7.45 15.05 15.17
N ILE A 98 -8.19 14.03 15.60
CA ILE A 98 -9.63 13.91 15.29
C ILE A 98 -10.44 15.02 15.97
N LEU A 99 -10.17 15.32 17.25
CA LEU A 99 -10.85 16.39 17.98
C LEU A 99 -10.56 17.77 17.36
N ASN A 100 -9.30 18.03 16.99
CA ASN A 100 -8.88 19.26 16.34
C ASN A 100 -9.60 19.47 15.01
N VAL A 101 -9.71 18.42 14.19
CA VAL A 101 -10.43 18.47 12.90
C VAL A 101 -11.93 18.68 13.13
N TYR A 102 -12.53 18.02 14.12
CA TYR A 102 -13.94 18.21 14.46
C TYR A 102 -14.25 19.65 14.91
N GLU A 103 -13.45 20.20 15.83
CA GLU A 103 -13.59 21.58 16.29
C GLU A 103 -13.37 22.59 15.17
N PHE A 104 -12.44 22.29 14.26
CA PHE A 104 -12.24 23.09 13.05
C PHE A 104 -13.51 23.12 12.19
N PHE A 105 -14.13 21.96 11.92
CA PHE A 105 -15.32 21.88 11.08
C PHE A 105 -16.55 22.60 11.66
N GLN A 106 -16.66 22.70 12.98
CA GLN A 106 -17.75 23.44 13.65
C GLN A 106 -17.73 24.96 13.39
N LYS A 107 -16.65 25.51 12.84
CA LYS A 107 -16.53 26.94 12.49
C LYS A 107 -17.22 27.22 11.15
N LYS A 108 -17.99 28.32 11.05
CA LYS A 108 -18.83 28.67 9.88
C LYS A 108 -18.12 28.73 8.51
N GLU A 109 -16.81 28.90 8.48
CA GLU A 109 -16.01 29.08 7.24
C GLU A 109 -14.94 27.99 7.05
N SER A 110 -15.00 26.92 7.84
CA SER A 110 -14.01 25.83 7.88
C SER A 110 -13.81 25.15 6.52
N VAL A 111 -14.91 24.89 5.80
CA VAL A 111 -14.88 24.23 4.48
C VAL A 111 -14.20 25.10 3.43
N LYS A 112 -14.40 26.43 3.46
CA LYS A 112 -13.71 27.34 2.52
C LYS A 112 -12.20 27.35 2.74
N ALA A 113 -11.77 27.29 4.00
CA ALA A 113 -10.35 27.24 4.34
C ALA A 113 -9.67 25.94 3.87
N LEU A 114 -10.39 24.81 3.84
CA LEU A 114 -9.85 23.52 3.37
C LEU A 114 -9.65 23.43 1.86
N ILE A 115 -10.54 24.03 1.07
CA ILE A 115 -10.49 23.96 -0.40
C ILE A 115 -9.59 25.04 -1.03
N ALA A 116 -9.09 25.97 -0.23
CA ALA A 116 -8.27 27.09 -0.68
C ALA A 116 -6.75 26.87 -0.48
N GLY A 117 -6.35 25.76 0.16
CA GLY A 117 -4.97 25.31 0.30
C GLY A 117 -4.62 24.23 -0.70
#